data_AF-A0ABD7KTE1-F1
#
_entry.id   AF-A0ABD7KTE1-F1
#
_cell.length_a   1.000
_cell.length_b   1.000
_cell.length_c   1.000
_cell.angle_alpha   90.00
_cell.angle_beta   90.00
_cell.angle_gamma   90.00
#
_symmetry.space_group_name_H-M   'P 1'
#
loop_
_entity.id
_entity.type
_entity.pdbx_description
1 polymer ?
#
loop_
_entity_poly.entity_id
_entity_poly.type
_entity_poly.pdbx_seq_one_letter_code
_entity_poly.pdbx_strand_id
1 'polypeptide(L)'
;MWWRARESASFLPWLRVYDTGNTTRASDGTLKAASPVVKLYADGSFETNNESEGCTVTRMKAGEYLIEGCMGMNSDAAWGGIDGGFDIPKDRNGQALIWLDYEVNADGSVLVKTFHREYPSAPIFARNSREGFVDGEPADIPADQFVSVRVEMPQNSIWNQRAAMAEVSD
;
A
#
# COMPACT_ATOMS: atom_id res chain seq x y z
N MET A 1 13.62 14.30 4.34
CA MET A 1 14.58 15.20 5.00
C MET A 1 14.70 16.49 4.18
N TRP A 2 14.83 17.64 4.84
CA TRP A 2 15.08 18.92 4.16
C TRP A 2 16.50 19.38 4.48
N TRP A 3 17.21 19.86 3.48
CA TRP A 3 18.57 20.37 3.65
C TRP A 3 18.69 21.75 2.98
N ARG A 4 19.46 22.65 3.57
CA ARG A 4 19.84 23.91 2.92
C ARG A 4 21.31 24.20 3.19
N ALA A 5 21.99 24.74 2.18
CA ALA A 5 23.33 25.25 2.35
C ALA A 5 23.31 26.72 2.76
N ARG A 6 24.44 27.17 3.31
CA ARG A 6 24.73 28.59 3.49
C ARG A 6 25.86 28.98 2.55
N GLU A 7 25.67 30.05 1.79
CA GLU A 7 26.67 30.63 0.90
C GLU A 7 26.77 32.13 1.16
N SER A 8 27.99 32.65 1.35
CA SER A 8 28.26 34.09 1.53
C SER A 8 27.31 34.79 2.51
N ALA A 9 27.17 34.18 3.69
CA ALA A 9 26.29 34.60 4.80
C ALA A 9 24.77 34.46 4.57
N SER A 10 24.31 34.11 3.37
CA SER A 10 22.90 33.89 3.03
C SER A 10 22.53 32.41 3.02
N PHE A 11 21.29 32.08 3.39
CA PHE A 11 20.76 30.73 3.23
C PHE A 11 20.24 30.51 1.81
N LEU A 12 20.62 29.40 1.21
CA LEU A 12 20.02 28.94 -0.04
C LEU A 12 18.58 28.42 0.22
N PRO A 13 17.76 28.28 -0.83
CA PRO A 13 16.46 27.64 -0.72
C PRO A 13 16.56 26.23 -0.11
N TRP A 14 15.52 25.84 0.62
CA TRP A 14 15.40 24.47 1.12
C TRP A 14 15.29 23.48 -0.05
N LEU A 15 16.12 22.45 0.00
CA LEU A 15 16.12 21.32 -0.93
C LEU A 15 15.51 20.11 -0.23
N ARG A 16 14.59 19.42 -0.91
CA ARG A 16 14.05 18.14 -0.44
C ARG A 16 15.05 17.03 -0.78
N VAL A 17 15.54 16.34 0.25
CA VAL A 17 16.46 15.22 0.11
C VAL A 17 15.70 13.91 0.26
N TYR A 18 15.96 13.01 -0.68
CA TYR A 18 15.48 11.63 -0.68
C TYR A 18 16.65 10.70 -0.35
N ASP A 19 16.44 9.82 0.62
CA ASP A 19 17.38 8.82 1.12
C ASP A 19 16.66 7.48 1.34
N THR A 20 17.39 6.46 1.80
CA THR A 20 16.83 5.13 2.07
C THR A 20 15.81 5.09 3.21
N GLY A 21 15.76 6.12 4.06
CA GLY A 21 14.80 6.24 5.16
C GLY A 21 13.46 6.84 4.73
N ASN A 22 13.42 7.60 3.63
CA ASN A 22 12.20 8.21 3.10
C ASN A 22 11.92 7.89 1.62
N THR A 23 12.48 6.79 1.11
CA THR A 23 12.14 6.23 -0.20
C THR A 23 11.97 4.72 -0.16
N THR A 24 10.97 4.22 -0.90
CA THR A 24 10.83 2.81 -1.22
C THR A 24 11.44 2.55 -2.60
N ARG A 25 12.35 1.57 -2.66
CA ARG A 25 12.91 1.09 -3.93
C ARG A 25 12.04 -0.04 -4.48
N ALA A 26 11.48 0.15 -5.66
CA ALA A 26 10.76 -0.90 -6.37
C ALA A 26 11.73 -1.93 -6.98
N SER A 27 11.20 -3.10 -7.37
CA SER A 27 11.98 -4.19 -7.96
C SER A 27 12.63 -3.84 -9.30
N ASP A 28 12.07 -2.87 -10.03
CA ASP A 28 12.61 -2.30 -11.27
C ASP A 28 13.73 -1.26 -11.03
N GLY A 29 14.07 -0.97 -9.77
CA GLY A 29 15.09 -0.01 -9.39
C GLY A 29 14.61 1.44 -9.30
N THR A 30 13.34 1.72 -9.56
CA THR A 30 12.77 3.05 -9.36
C THR A 30 12.71 3.39 -7.88
N LEU A 31 13.16 4.60 -7.53
CA LEU A 31 12.98 5.17 -6.19
C LEU A 31 11.70 5.97 -6.20
N LYS A 32 10.88 5.70 -5.21
CA LYS A 32 9.66 6.43 -4.99
C LYS A 32 9.62 6.84 -3.52
N ALA A 33 9.03 7.99 -3.16
CA ALA A 33 8.93 8.44 -1.76
C ALA A 33 8.43 7.34 -0.79
N ALA A 34 8.83 7.36 0.48
CA ALA A 34 8.21 6.46 1.45
C ALA A 34 6.73 6.83 1.60
N SER A 35 5.87 5.82 1.72
CA SER A 35 4.49 6.00 2.13
C SER A 35 4.13 4.96 3.18
N PRO A 36 3.11 5.20 4.01
CA PRO A 36 2.54 4.16 4.86
C PRO A 36 2.04 3.00 3.99
N VAL A 37 2.51 1.78 4.28
CA VAL A 37 2.16 0.58 3.52
C VAL A 37 1.75 -0.54 4.47
N VAL A 38 0.57 -1.10 4.23
CA VAL A 38 0.07 -2.33 4.86
C VAL A 38 0.05 -3.43 3.82
N LYS A 39 0.74 -4.55 4.07
CA LYS A 39 0.62 -5.76 3.25
C LYS A 39 -0.41 -6.70 3.84
N LEU A 40 -1.29 -7.22 3.00
CA LEU A 40 -2.36 -8.15 3.35
C LEU A 40 -2.05 -9.54 2.79
N TYR A 41 -2.20 -10.57 3.62
CA TYR A 41 -2.02 -11.97 3.23
C TYR A 41 -3.35 -12.74 3.29
N ALA A 42 -3.37 -13.90 2.62
CA ALA A 42 -4.56 -14.72 2.42
C ALA A 42 -5.34 -15.03 3.72
N ASP A 43 -4.62 -15.37 4.78
CA ASP A 43 -5.15 -15.78 6.08
C ASP A 43 -5.58 -14.62 6.99
N GLY A 44 -5.35 -13.38 6.55
CA GLY A 44 -5.58 -12.18 7.35
C GLY A 44 -4.37 -11.73 8.16
N SER A 45 -3.24 -12.44 8.09
CA SER A 45 -1.98 -11.90 8.58
C SER A 45 -1.57 -10.68 7.75
N PHE A 46 -0.75 -9.81 8.34
CA PHE A 46 -0.36 -8.54 7.73
C PHE A 46 1.03 -8.09 8.18
N GLU A 47 1.64 -7.22 7.37
CA GLU A 47 2.86 -6.50 7.70
C GLU A 47 2.65 -5.00 7.55
N THR A 48 3.18 -4.23 8.48
CA THR A 48 3.25 -2.76 8.39
C THR A 48 4.70 -2.32 8.25
N ASN A 49 4.91 -1.18 7.58
CA ASN A 49 6.18 -0.47 7.64
C ASN A 49 6.17 0.55 8.79
N ASN A 50 7.33 1.19 9.05
CA ASN A 50 7.45 2.18 10.12
C ASN A 50 6.42 3.32 10.03
N GLU A 51 6.06 3.75 8.82
CA GLU A 51 5.11 4.85 8.63
C GLU A 51 3.65 4.45 8.87
N SER A 52 3.32 3.16 8.72
CA SER A 52 2.00 2.58 9.04
C SER A 52 1.96 1.89 10.41
N GLU A 53 2.91 2.19 11.28
CA GLU A 53 2.90 1.72 12.67
C GLU A 53 1.59 2.13 13.35
N GLY A 54 0.88 1.15 13.92
CA GLY A 54 -0.44 1.33 14.53
C GLY A 54 -1.61 0.89 13.65
N CYS A 55 -1.39 0.56 12.38
CA CYS A 55 -2.41 -0.12 11.58
C CYS A 55 -2.60 -1.58 12.02
N THR A 56 -3.85 -2.04 11.97
CA THR A 56 -4.23 -3.43 12.20
C THR A 56 -5.09 -3.94 11.06
N VAL A 57 -5.09 -5.26 10.84
CA VAL A 57 -5.90 -5.90 9.81
C VAL A 57 -6.74 -7.01 10.43
N THR A 58 -8.02 -7.02 10.07
CA THR A 58 -8.97 -8.08 10.44
C THR A 58 -9.55 -8.71 9.18
N ARG A 59 -9.35 -10.02 8.98
CA ARG A 59 -10.03 -10.78 7.92
C ARG A 59 -11.47 -11.06 8.36
N MET A 60 -12.43 -10.47 7.66
CA MET A 60 -13.85 -10.54 8.00
C MET A 60 -14.50 -11.83 7.47
N LYS A 61 -14.16 -12.19 6.23
CA LYS A 61 -14.55 -13.44 5.55
C LYS A 61 -13.65 -13.64 4.32
N ALA A 62 -13.93 -14.66 3.52
CA ALA A 62 -13.17 -14.93 2.30
C ALA A 62 -13.15 -13.71 1.38
N GLY A 63 -11.95 -13.24 1.07
CA GLY A 63 -11.72 -12.08 0.22
C GLY A 63 -12.14 -10.74 0.82
N GLU A 64 -12.35 -10.61 2.13
CA GLU A 64 -12.62 -9.32 2.78
C GLU A 64 -11.70 -9.05 3.95
N TYR A 65 -10.95 -7.94 3.87
CA TYR A 65 -9.92 -7.54 4.83
C TYR A 65 -10.14 -6.09 5.26
N LEU A 66 -10.37 -5.86 6.54
CA LEU A 66 -10.56 -4.52 7.11
C LEU A 66 -9.25 -4.02 7.70
N ILE A 67 -8.78 -2.87 7.21
CA ILE A 67 -7.62 -2.15 7.74
C ILE A 67 -8.11 -1.03 8.65
N GLU A 68 -7.61 -0.99 9.87
CA GLU A 68 -7.92 0.02 10.88
C GLU A 68 -6.65 0.76 11.31
N GLY A 69 -6.81 1.91 11.97
CA GLY A 69 -5.68 2.77 12.41
C GLY A 69 -5.17 3.74 11.33
N CYS A 70 -5.77 3.72 10.14
CA CYS A 70 -5.56 4.68 9.06
C CYS A 70 -6.72 5.69 8.93
N MET A 71 -6.54 6.71 8.07
CA MET A 71 -7.53 7.72 7.71
C MET A 71 -8.04 7.58 6.26
N GLY A 72 -7.91 6.39 5.67
CA GLY A 72 -8.31 6.07 4.31
C GLY A 72 -7.12 5.76 3.41
N MET A 73 -7.33 5.91 2.10
CA MET A 73 -6.30 5.70 1.09
C MET A 73 -5.32 6.87 1.05
N ASN A 74 -4.05 6.58 0.77
CA ASN A 74 -3.05 7.62 0.60
C ASN A 74 -3.42 8.56 -0.57
N SER A 75 -3.41 9.87 -0.33
CA SER A 75 -3.88 10.89 -1.27
C SER A 75 -2.86 11.28 -2.36
N ASP A 76 -1.64 10.78 -2.30
CA ASP A 76 -0.60 11.11 -3.28
C ASP A 76 -0.84 10.40 -4.63
N ALA A 77 -1.22 11.20 -5.62
CA ALA A 77 -1.49 10.77 -6.99
C ALA A 77 -0.31 10.07 -7.68
N ALA A 78 0.92 10.24 -7.19
CA ALA A 78 2.12 9.58 -7.74
C ALA A 78 2.14 8.05 -7.54
N TRP A 79 1.22 7.49 -6.75
CA TRP A 79 1.31 6.10 -6.27
C TRP A 79 0.19 5.16 -6.69
N GLY A 80 -0.91 5.71 -7.20
CA GLY A 80 -2.05 4.93 -7.69
C GLY A 80 -3.09 5.75 -8.45
N GLY A 81 -2.83 7.04 -8.72
CA GLY A 81 -3.86 7.92 -9.25
C GLY A 81 -4.98 8.16 -8.24
N ILE A 82 -6.17 8.50 -8.75
CA ILE A 82 -7.35 8.91 -7.97
C ILE A 82 -7.95 7.71 -7.20
N ASP A 83 -7.65 6.48 -7.63
CA ASP A 83 -8.27 5.23 -7.17
C ASP A 83 -7.44 4.49 -6.10
N GLY A 84 -6.41 5.15 -5.54
CA GLY A 84 -5.62 4.65 -4.42
C GLY A 84 -4.42 3.77 -4.80
N GLY A 85 -3.41 3.75 -3.92
CA GLY A 85 -2.14 3.05 -4.14
C GLY A 85 -2.19 1.57 -3.78
N PHE A 86 -2.69 0.73 -4.68
CA PHE A 86 -2.66 -0.73 -4.55
C PHE A 86 -1.56 -1.36 -5.43
N ASP A 87 -0.90 -2.39 -4.90
CA ASP A 87 -0.17 -3.38 -5.71
C ASP A 87 -0.77 -4.75 -5.48
N ILE A 88 -1.20 -5.41 -6.56
CA ILE A 88 -1.94 -6.67 -6.51
C ILE A 88 -1.08 -7.82 -7.06
N PRO A 89 -1.31 -9.06 -6.55
CA PRO A 89 -0.67 -10.28 -7.06
C PRO A 89 -0.76 -10.42 -8.57
N LYS A 90 0.37 -10.72 -9.22
CA LYS A 90 0.48 -10.91 -10.67
C LYS A 90 1.17 -12.22 -10.99
N ASP A 91 0.80 -12.82 -12.10
CA ASP A 91 1.47 -13.99 -12.66
C ASP A 91 2.76 -13.61 -13.39
N ARG A 92 3.49 -14.61 -13.89
CA ARG A 92 4.72 -14.43 -14.69
C ARG A 92 4.53 -13.64 -15.99
N ASN A 93 3.31 -13.49 -16.48
CA ASN A 93 2.96 -12.72 -17.67
C ASN A 93 2.44 -11.31 -17.32
N GLY A 94 2.47 -10.92 -16.05
CA GLY A 94 1.96 -9.65 -15.56
C GLY A 94 0.43 -9.58 -15.47
N GLN A 95 -0.26 -10.70 -15.64
CA GLN A 95 -1.71 -10.79 -15.45
C GLN A 95 -2.04 -10.80 -13.97
N ALA A 96 -2.97 -9.96 -13.55
CA ALA A 96 -3.38 -9.91 -12.15
C ALA A 96 -4.16 -11.18 -11.78
N LEU A 97 -3.85 -11.76 -10.62
CA LEU A 97 -4.46 -13.02 -10.18
C LEU A 97 -5.81 -12.83 -9.50
N ILE A 98 -6.15 -11.59 -9.15
CA ILE A 98 -7.38 -11.21 -8.45
C ILE A 98 -7.99 -9.94 -9.06
N TRP A 99 -9.29 -9.77 -8.86
CA TRP A 99 -9.92 -8.46 -8.88
C TRP A 99 -9.83 -7.84 -7.49
N LEU A 100 -9.70 -6.52 -7.44
CA LEU A 100 -9.65 -5.76 -6.21
C LEU A 100 -10.72 -4.67 -6.28
N ASP A 101 -11.49 -4.57 -5.21
CA ASP A 101 -12.41 -3.47 -4.93
C ASP A 101 -12.15 -3.00 -3.49
N TYR A 102 -12.57 -1.79 -3.15
CA TYR A 102 -12.38 -1.27 -1.81
C TYR A 102 -13.43 -0.23 -1.41
N GLU A 103 -13.67 -0.12 -0.11
CA GLU A 103 -14.52 0.90 0.49
C GLU A 103 -13.77 1.59 1.61
N VAL A 104 -13.88 2.92 1.68
CA VAL A 104 -13.37 3.71 2.82
C VAL A 104 -14.55 4.04 3.72
N ASN A 105 -14.50 3.58 4.96
CA ASN A 105 -15.53 3.84 5.95
C ASN A 105 -15.42 5.27 6.48
N ALA A 106 -16.49 5.75 7.11
CA ALA A 106 -16.56 7.11 7.66
C ALA A 106 -15.55 7.37 8.78
N ASP A 107 -15.06 6.32 9.45
CA ASP A 107 -14.02 6.38 10.47
C ASP A 107 -12.59 6.37 9.89
N GLY A 108 -12.45 6.25 8.57
CA GLY A 108 -11.16 6.17 7.88
C GLY A 108 -10.59 4.75 7.74
N SER A 109 -11.28 3.72 8.26
CA SER A 109 -10.89 2.33 8.00
C SER A 109 -11.12 1.98 6.52
N VAL A 110 -10.28 1.08 6.00
CA VAL A 110 -10.29 0.68 4.58
C VAL A 110 -10.68 -0.78 4.50
N LEU A 111 -11.84 -1.07 3.90
CA LEU A 111 -12.28 -2.43 3.61
C LEU A 111 -11.81 -2.82 2.21
N VAL A 112 -10.87 -3.77 2.14
CA VAL A 112 -10.34 -4.33 0.89
C VAL A 112 -11.11 -5.59 0.55
N LYS A 113 -11.62 -5.67 -0.68
CA LYS A 113 -12.37 -6.81 -1.21
C LYS A 113 -11.62 -7.43 -2.39
N THR A 114 -11.43 -8.74 -2.37
CA THR A 114 -10.71 -9.47 -3.41
C THR A 114 -11.59 -10.57 -4.00
N PHE A 115 -11.48 -10.76 -5.32
CA PHE A 115 -12.28 -11.73 -6.05
C PHE A 115 -11.41 -12.55 -6.99
N HIS A 116 -11.87 -13.76 -7.29
CA HIS A 116 -11.22 -14.62 -8.27
C HIS A 116 -11.25 -13.94 -9.65
N ARG A 117 -10.11 -13.94 -10.34
CA ARG A 117 -9.98 -13.40 -11.68
C ARG A 117 -9.58 -14.47 -12.67
N GLU A 118 -10.44 -14.76 -13.64
CA GLU A 118 -10.15 -15.68 -14.72
C GLU A 118 -9.94 -14.92 -16.04
N TYR A 119 -9.08 -15.45 -16.92
CA TYR A 119 -8.84 -14.91 -18.26
C TYR A 119 -9.24 -15.94 -19.33
N PRO A 120 -10.54 -16.05 -19.70
CA PRO A 120 -11.02 -17.09 -20.62
C PRO A 120 -10.32 -17.10 -21.98
N SER A 121 -9.93 -15.92 -22.47
CA SER A 121 -9.22 -15.73 -23.75
C SER A 121 -7.73 -16.06 -23.68
N ALA A 122 -7.15 -16.22 -22.49
CA ALA A 122 -5.76 -16.60 -22.34
C ALA A 122 -5.55 -18.11 -22.61
N PRO A 123 -4.32 -18.52 -22.99
CA PRO A 123 -3.96 -19.94 -23.06
C PRO A 123 -4.26 -20.67 -21.75
N ILE A 124 -4.55 -21.97 -21.81
CA ILE A 124 -4.97 -22.78 -20.64
C ILE A 124 -4.03 -22.61 -19.44
N PHE A 125 -2.71 -22.55 -19.68
CA PHE A 125 -1.70 -22.42 -18.62
C PHE A 125 -1.62 -21.01 -17.97
N ALA A 126 -2.28 -20.00 -18.56
CA ALA A 126 -2.32 -18.61 -18.11
C ALA A 126 -3.74 -18.12 -17.82
N ARG A 127 -4.75 -18.99 -17.93
CA ARG A 127 -6.16 -18.63 -17.70
C ARG A 127 -6.45 -18.27 -16.24
N ASN A 128 -5.59 -18.68 -15.31
CA ASN A 128 -5.83 -18.62 -13.87
C ASN A 128 -7.11 -19.36 -13.45
N SER A 129 -7.53 -20.41 -14.17
CA SER A 129 -8.73 -21.19 -13.83
C SER A 129 -8.48 -21.99 -12.55
N ARG A 130 -9.37 -21.87 -11.56
CA ARG A 130 -9.30 -22.58 -10.27
C ARG A 130 -10.56 -23.42 -10.07
N GLU A 131 -10.36 -24.67 -9.67
CA GLU A 131 -11.49 -25.56 -9.36
C GLU A 131 -12.33 -24.99 -8.22
N GLY A 132 -13.65 -24.92 -8.42
CA GLY A 132 -14.60 -24.41 -7.43
C GLY A 132 -14.70 -22.88 -7.34
N PHE A 133 -14.08 -22.13 -8.25
CA PHE A 133 -14.22 -20.68 -8.34
C PHE A 133 -14.73 -20.26 -9.71
N VAL A 134 -15.60 -19.25 -9.72
CA VAL A 134 -16.04 -18.53 -10.92
C VAL A 134 -15.42 -17.13 -10.91
N ASP A 135 -15.14 -16.59 -12.10
CA ASP A 135 -14.68 -15.21 -12.25
C ASP A 135 -15.63 -14.22 -11.53
N GLY A 136 -15.04 -13.34 -10.72
CA GLY A 136 -15.76 -12.34 -9.92
C GLY A 136 -16.30 -12.85 -8.57
N GLU A 137 -16.13 -14.12 -8.21
CA GLU A 137 -16.53 -14.61 -6.89
C GLU A 137 -15.55 -14.19 -5.78
N PRO A 138 -16.02 -13.89 -4.55
CA PRO A 138 -15.14 -13.55 -3.43
C PRO A 138 -14.10 -14.64 -3.19
N ALA A 139 -12.83 -14.25 -3.19
CA ALA A 139 -11.72 -15.17 -3.03
C ALA A 139 -10.58 -14.49 -2.28
N ASP A 140 -9.95 -15.21 -1.37
CA ASP A 140 -8.77 -14.72 -0.67
C ASP A 140 -7.59 -14.50 -1.62
N ILE A 141 -6.67 -13.65 -1.18
CA ILE A 141 -5.38 -13.40 -1.81
C ILE A 141 -4.64 -14.75 -2.03
N PRO A 142 -3.91 -14.95 -3.14
CA PRO A 142 -3.09 -16.15 -3.33
C PRO A 142 -2.12 -16.36 -2.16
N ALA A 143 -2.03 -17.59 -1.65
CA ALA A 143 -1.32 -17.91 -0.40
C ALA A 143 0.19 -17.63 -0.44
N ASP A 144 0.79 -17.54 -1.63
CA ASP A 144 2.20 -17.26 -1.88
C ASP A 144 2.48 -15.78 -2.19
N GLN A 145 1.45 -14.93 -2.19
CA GLN A 145 1.56 -13.50 -2.53
C GLN A 145 0.80 -12.63 -1.53
N PHE A 146 0.87 -11.31 -1.72
CA PHE A 146 0.21 -10.32 -0.88
C PHE A 146 -0.38 -9.18 -1.71
N VAL A 147 -1.34 -8.47 -1.13
CA VAL A 147 -1.78 -7.17 -1.62
C VAL A 147 -1.08 -6.09 -0.81
N SER A 148 -0.45 -5.13 -1.48
CA SER A 148 0.12 -3.95 -0.84
C SER A 148 -0.88 -2.80 -0.90
N VAL A 149 -1.22 -2.23 0.25
CA VAL A 149 -2.16 -1.12 0.37
C VAL A 149 -1.44 0.09 0.94
N ARG A 150 -1.48 1.22 0.22
CA ARG A 150 -0.96 2.49 0.70
C ARG A 150 -2.05 3.28 1.38
N VAL A 151 -1.85 3.56 2.66
CA VAL A 151 -2.85 4.20 3.52
C VAL A 151 -2.43 5.62 3.88
N GLU A 152 -3.41 6.44 4.23
CA GLU A 152 -3.19 7.74 4.86
C GLU A 152 -3.13 7.55 6.37
N MET A 153 -2.11 8.10 7.03
CA MET A 153 -1.93 7.96 8.47
C MET A 153 -2.31 9.24 9.20
N PRO A 154 -2.97 9.15 10.37
CA PRO A 154 -3.33 10.35 11.11
C PRO A 154 -2.09 11.11 11.57
N GLN A 155 -2.20 12.44 11.69
CA GLN A 155 -1.08 13.31 12.10
C GLN A 155 -0.57 12.98 13.51
N ASN A 156 -1.42 12.40 14.36
CA ASN A 156 -1.05 11.90 15.67
C ASN A 156 -0.58 10.43 15.67
N SER A 157 -0.27 9.84 14.51
CA SER A 157 0.33 8.50 14.46
C SER A 157 1.68 8.47 15.19
N ILE A 158 2.07 7.29 15.68
CA ILE A 158 3.33 7.10 16.41
C ILE A 158 4.52 7.62 15.59
N TRP A 159 4.52 7.33 14.28
CA TRP A 159 5.53 7.81 13.35
C TRP A 159 5.53 9.34 13.20
N ASN A 160 4.37 9.93 12.92
CA ASN A 160 4.26 11.37 12.68
C ASN A 160 4.63 12.18 13.94
N GLN A 161 4.29 11.69 15.13
CA GLN A 161 4.72 12.31 16.39
C GLN A 161 6.24 12.24 16.58
N ARG A 162 6.87 11.07 16.32
CA ARG A 162 8.33 10.93 16.40
C ARG A 162 9.05 11.84 15.40
N ALA A 163 8.53 11.94 14.17
CA ALA A 163 9.06 12.82 13.13
C ALA A 163 8.95 14.30 13.53
N ALA A 164 7.78 14.73 14.01
CA ALA A 164 7.56 16.12 14.46
C ALA A 164 8.47 16.50 15.65
N MET A 165 8.68 15.58 16.61
CA MET A 165 9.59 15.82 17.73
C MET A 165 11.05 15.95 17.28
N ALA A 166 11.48 15.20 16.27
CA ALA A 166 12.82 15.29 15.71
C ALA A 166 13.06 16.59 14.91
N GLU A 167 12.02 17.18 14.33
CA GLU A 167 12.11 18.46 13.62
C GLU A 167 12.16 19.68 14.55
N VAL A 168 11.59 19.58 15.77
CA VAL A 168 11.54 20.70 16.74
C VAL A 168 12.81 20.79 17.59
N SER A 169 13.68 19.76 17.59
CA SER A 169 14.89 19.73 18.41
C SER A 169 16.10 20.51 17.88
N ASP A 170 15.92 21.38 16.87
CA ASP A 170 16.96 22.27 16.31
C ASP A 170 16.68 23.76 16.58
#